data_AF-A0A3C1F7G8-F1
#
_entry.id   AF-A0A3C1F7G8-F1
#
_cell.length_a   1.000
_cell.length_b   1.000
_cell.length_c   1.000
_cell.angle_alpha   90.00
_cell.angle_beta   90.00
_cell.angle_gamma   90.00
#
_symmetry.space_group_name_H-M   'P 1'
#
loop_
_entity.id
_entity.type
_entity.pdbx_description
1 polymer ?
#
loop_
_entity_poly.entity_id
_entity_poly.type
_entity_poly.pdbx_seq_one_letter_code
_entity_poly.pdbx_strand_id
1 'polypeptide(L)'
;GLLGLVYFERRYLGTAKDQDGITPKRKAQQLAMMIAVGLGLHNLSEGLAIGQGYVGGAVQLAWLMAIGFALHNATEGFGIAAPLSGHRVSWRFLMLTALVAGGPTFLGTLIGGWWVNKPFEMFCLALASGTILYIVGELLHLGRQLKEEAVVGIGLLVGFFVAMATEFVLIVAKR
;
A
#
# COMPACT_ATOMS: atom_id res chain seq x y z
N GLY A 1 -4.75 1.20 11.20
CA GLY A 1 -4.16 0.38 10.14
C GLY A 1 -4.19 -1.08 10.54
N LEU A 2 -3.09 -1.58 11.14
CA LEU A 2 -2.85 -3.00 11.43
C LEU A 2 -4.02 -3.73 12.10
N LEU A 3 -4.42 -3.28 13.30
CA LEU A 3 -5.49 -3.94 14.07
C LEU A 3 -6.83 -3.98 13.31
N GLY A 4 -7.12 -2.94 12.52
CA GLY A 4 -8.32 -2.88 11.70
C GLY A 4 -8.31 -3.91 10.58
N LEU A 5 -7.17 -4.05 9.87
CA LEU A 5 -7.00 -5.06 8.83
C LEU A 5 -7.01 -6.48 9.39
N VAL A 6 -6.33 -6.73 10.51
CA VAL A 6 -6.34 -8.04 11.20
C VAL A 6 -7.75 -8.39 11.67
N TYR A 7 -8.49 -7.44 12.24
CA TYR A 7 -9.88 -7.65 12.63
C TYR A 7 -10.76 -7.96 11.40
N PHE A 8 -10.62 -7.17 10.34
CA PHE A 8 -11.38 -7.34 9.11
C PHE A 8 -11.11 -8.70 8.47
N GLU A 9 -9.84 -9.10 8.36
CA GLU A 9 -9.42 -10.41 7.88
C GLU A 9 -10.10 -11.53 8.68
N ARG A 10 -9.99 -11.49 10.01
CA ARG A 10 -10.60 -12.50 10.88
C ARG A 10 -12.12 -12.54 10.76
N ARG A 11 -12.77 -11.38 10.60
CA ARG A 11 -14.23 -11.26 10.59
C ARG A 11 -14.87 -11.69 9.28
N TYR A 12 -14.19 -11.46 8.15
CA TYR A 12 -14.76 -11.62 6.82
C TYR A 12 -14.10 -12.69 5.95
N LEU A 13 -12.84 -13.05 6.21
CA LEU A 13 -12.12 -14.09 5.46
C LEU A 13 -11.93 -15.40 6.24
N GLY A 14 -12.24 -15.37 7.54
CA GLY A 14 -12.13 -16.54 8.41
C GLY A 14 -10.67 -16.96 8.65
N THR A 15 -10.47 -17.88 9.57
CA THR A 15 -9.14 -18.44 9.85
C THR A 15 -8.76 -19.48 8.79
N ALA A 16 -7.50 -19.92 8.74
CA ALA A 16 -7.07 -21.01 7.85
C ALA A 16 -7.96 -22.27 7.94
N LYS A 17 -8.61 -22.49 9.09
CA LYS A 17 -9.54 -23.58 9.37
C LYS A 17 -10.93 -23.39 8.75
N ASP A 18 -11.35 -22.14 8.50
CA ASP A 18 -12.64 -21.79 7.89
C ASP A 18 -12.60 -21.81 6.35
N GLN A 19 -11.39 -21.90 5.78
CA GLN A 19 -11.17 -21.87 4.33
C GLN A 19 -11.11 -23.27 3.70
N ASP A 20 -11.49 -24.32 4.42
CA ASP A 20 -11.64 -25.67 3.87
C ASP A 20 -12.78 -25.67 2.84
N GLY A 21 -12.45 -26.06 1.60
CA GLY A 21 -13.38 -26.06 0.46
C GLY A 21 -13.32 -24.83 -0.46
N ILE A 22 -12.53 -23.80 -0.15
CA ILE A 22 -12.30 -22.65 -1.04
C ILE A 22 -11.22 -22.99 -2.08
N THR A 23 -11.49 -22.70 -3.37
CA THR A 23 -10.53 -22.94 -4.45
C THR A 23 -9.27 -22.07 -4.30
N PRO A 24 -8.08 -22.55 -4.71
CA PRO A 24 -6.83 -21.78 -4.64
C PRO A 24 -6.94 -20.40 -5.30
N LYS A 25 -7.61 -20.32 -6.46
CA LYS A 25 -7.90 -19.07 -7.15
C LYS A 25 -8.67 -18.06 -6.28
N ARG A 26 -9.68 -18.52 -5.55
CA ARG A 26 -10.51 -17.64 -4.72
C ARG A 26 -9.73 -17.15 -3.51
N LYS A 27 -8.88 -17.99 -2.91
CA LYS A 27 -7.95 -17.57 -1.84
C LYS A 27 -6.99 -16.49 -2.33
N ALA A 28 -6.38 -16.70 -3.50
CA ALA A 28 -5.52 -15.71 -4.15
C ALA A 28 -6.23 -14.37 -4.39
N GLN A 29 -7.48 -14.39 -4.88
CA GLN A 29 -8.27 -13.18 -5.10
C GLN A 29 -8.65 -12.47 -3.79
N GLN A 30 -8.97 -13.22 -2.73
CA GLN A 30 -9.24 -12.65 -1.41
C GLN A 30 -8.00 -11.96 -0.85
N LEU A 31 -6.85 -12.62 -0.95
CA LEU A 31 -5.58 -12.07 -0.51
C LEU A 31 -5.19 -10.81 -1.30
N ALA A 32 -5.28 -10.85 -2.63
CA ALA A 32 -5.03 -9.67 -3.47
C ALA A 32 -5.95 -8.49 -3.12
N MET A 33 -7.23 -8.76 -2.82
CA MET A 33 -8.17 -7.72 -2.40
C MET A 33 -7.81 -7.15 -1.03
N MET A 34 -7.37 -7.99 -0.07
CA MET A 34 -6.90 -7.51 1.23
C MET A 34 -5.69 -6.59 1.12
N ILE A 35 -4.72 -7.00 0.30
CA ILE A 35 -3.55 -6.16 0.01
C ILE A 35 -4.01 -4.85 -0.63
N ALA A 36 -4.91 -4.90 -1.63
CA ALA A 36 -5.44 -3.69 -2.27
C ALA A 36 -6.16 -2.75 -1.30
N VAL A 37 -6.96 -3.28 -0.36
CA VAL A 37 -7.63 -2.47 0.69
C VAL A 37 -6.60 -1.86 1.65
N GLY A 38 -5.61 -2.62 2.08
CA GLY A 38 -4.55 -2.12 2.94
C GLY A 38 -3.73 -1.01 2.28
N LEU A 39 -3.41 -1.17 0.98
CA LEU A 39 -2.71 -0.18 0.17
C LEU A 39 -3.59 1.06 -0.04
N GLY A 40 -4.89 0.87 -0.31
CA GLY A 40 -5.84 1.99 -0.38
C GLY A 40 -5.84 2.84 0.89
N LEU A 41 -5.85 2.22 2.06
CA LEU A 41 -5.75 2.93 3.33
C LEU A 41 -4.40 3.64 3.53
N HIS A 42 -3.30 3.07 3.01
CA HIS A 42 -1.99 3.72 3.00
C HIS A 42 -2.00 4.96 2.09
N ASN A 43 -2.46 4.77 0.85
CA ASN A 43 -2.47 5.77 -0.22
C ASN A 43 -3.43 6.93 0.06
N LEU A 44 -4.43 6.74 0.93
CA LEU A 44 -5.21 7.85 1.48
C LEU A 44 -4.32 8.88 2.19
N SER A 45 -3.34 8.43 2.99
CA SER A 45 -2.43 9.33 3.71
C SER A 45 -1.46 10.05 2.77
N GLU A 46 -1.01 9.37 1.70
CA GLU A 46 -0.22 9.97 0.63
C GLU A 46 -0.99 11.10 -0.07
N GLY A 47 -2.24 10.82 -0.44
CA GLY A 47 -3.14 11.82 -1.03
C GLY A 47 -3.31 13.02 -0.11
N LEU A 48 -3.59 12.79 1.18
CA LEU A 48 -3.72 13.87 2.17
C LEU A 48 -2.48 14.76 2.21
N ALA A 49 -1.28 14.16 2.18
CA ALA A 49 -0.03 14.91 2.17
C ALA A 49 0.14 15.75 0.89
N ILE A 50 -0.25 15.23 -0.28
CA ILE A 50 -0.27 16.01 -1.54
C ILE A 50 -1.22 17.22 -1.41
N GLY A 51 -2.46 16.99 -0.97
CA GLY A 51 -3.48 18.04 -0.85
C GLY A 51 -3.07 19.15 0.13
N GLN A 52 -2.57 18.77 1.31
CA GLN A 52 -2.12 19.72 2.31
C GLN A 52 -0.85 20.46 1.89
N GLY A 53 0.08 19.79 1.22
CA GLY A 53 1.27 20.42 0.63
C GLY A 53 0.88 21.49 -0.40
N TYR A 54 -0.13 21.21 -1.22
CA TYR A 54 -0.64 22.16 -2.21
C TYR A 54 -1.26 23.40 -1.56
N VAL A 55 -2.20 23.23 -0.62
CA VAL A 55 -2.88 24.35 0.07
C VAL A 55 -1.95 25.10 1.02
N GLY A 56 -0.98 24.41 1.61
CA GLY A 56 0.06 25.01 2.46
C GLY A 56 1.08 25.87 1.71
N GLY A 57 0.96 26.02 0.39
CA GLY A 57 1.84 26.84 -0.44
C GLY A 57 3.09 26.12 -0.96
N ALA A 58 3.29 24.85 -0.61
CA ALA A 58 4.40 24.02 -1.06
C ALA A 58 4.07 23.32 -2.39
N VAL A 59 3.57 24.08 -3.38
CA VAL A 59 3.04 23.54 -4.65
C VAL A 59 4.07 22.70 -5.41
N GLN A 60 5.33 23.12 -5.44
CA GLN A 60 6.40 22.37 -6.11
C GLN A 60 6.63 21.00 -5.45
N LEU A 61 6.59 20.96 -4.11
CA LEU A 61 6.72 19.72 -3.36
C LEU A 61 5.50 18.81 -3.58
N ALA A 62 4.29 19.37 -3.59
CA ALA A 62 3.07 18.62 -3.87
C ALA A 62 3.11 17.93 -5.25
N TRP A 63 3.62 18.61 -6.28
CA TRP A 63 3.82 18.01 -7.60
C TRP A 63 4.88 16.90 -7.60
N LEU A 64 6.02 17.12 -6.95
CA LEU A 64 7.04 16.09 -6.80
C LEU A 64 6.50 14.86 -6.06
N MET A 65 5.72 15.07 -5.01
CA MET A 65 5.04 13.99 -4.27
C MET A 65 4.02 13.27 -5.14
N ALA A 66 3.19 13.99 -5.91
CA ALA A 66 2.21 13.36 -6.80
C ALA A 66 2.87 12.44 -7.84
N ILE A 67 3.98 12.88 -8.45
CA ILE A 67 4.73 12.06 -9.42
C ILE A 67 5.44 10.90 -8.71
N GLY A 68 6.09 11.17 -7.57
CA GLY A 68 6.79 10.17 -6.78
C GLY A 68 5.87 9.05 -6.29
N PHE A 69 4.73 9.40 -5.70
CA PHE A 69 3.72 8.45 -5.25
C PHE A 69 3.04 7.72 -6.41
N ALA A 70 2.82 8.37 -7.56
CA ALA A 70 2.33 7.65 -8.73
C ALA A 70 3.28 6.52 -9.18
N LEU A 71 4.60 6.78 -9.18
CA LEU A 71 5.61 5.75 -9.46
C LEU A 71 5.68 4.70 -8.35
N HIS A 72 5.62 5.12 -7.10
CA HIS A 72 5.59 4.22 -5.94
C HIS A 72 4.40 3.26 -6.02
N ASN A 73 3.18 3.78 -6.18
CA ASN A 73 1.93 3.02 -6.18
C ASN A 73 1.85 2.08 -7.38
N ALA A 74 2.49 2.43 -8.50
CA ALA A 74 2.65 1.51 -9.63
C ALA A 74 3.45 0.25 -9.22
N THR A 75 4.50 0.41 -8.40
CA THR A 75 5.29 -0.73 -7.89
C THR A 75 4.58 -1.51 -6.78
N GLU A 76 3.76 -0.86 -5.95
CA GLU A 76 2.93 -1.55 -4.95
C GLU A 76 1.91 -2.50 -5.60
N GLY A 77 1.49 -2.19 -6.83
CA GLY A 77 0.64 -3.05 -7.65
C GLY A 77 1.21 -4.47 -7.84
N PHE A 78 2.53 -4.66 -7.77
CA PHE A 78 3.14 -5.99 -7.78
C PHE A 78 2.74 -6.81 -6.54
N GLY A 79 2.58 -6.17 -5.38
CA GLY A 79 2.09 -6.83 -4.17
C GLY A 79 0.66 -7.35 -4.32
N ILE A 80 -0.20 -6.61 -5.03
CA ILE A 80 -1.57 -7.04 -5.36
C ILE A 80 -1.56 -8.20 -6.38
N ALA A 81 -0.67 -8.11 -7.38
CA ALA A 81 -0.58 -9.11 -8.44
C ALA A 81 0.07 -10.42 -7.99
N ALA A 82 0.99 -10.39 -7.02
CA ALA A 82 1.77 -11.55 -6.59
C ALA A 82 0.92 -12.77 -6.17
N PRO A 83 -0.12 -12.63 -5.31
CA PRO A 83 -1.02 -13.75 -4.97
C PRO A 83 -1.74 -14.35 -6.18
N LEU A 84 -1.99 -13.55 -7.22
CA LEU A 84 -2.74 -13.94 -8.42
C LEU A 84 -1.89 -14.71 -9.43
N SER A 85 -0.56 -14.78 -9.21
CA SER A 85 0.35 -15.49 -10.09
C SER A 85 -0.11 -16.94 -10.31
N GLY A 86 0.03 -17.42 -11.54
CA GLY A 86 -0.44 -18.76 -11.95
C GLY A 86 -1.96 -18.90 -12.13
N HIS A 87 -2.76 -17.85 -11.89
CA HIS A 87 -4.22 -17.90 -12.02
C HIS A 87 -4.73 -16.95 -13.10
N ARG A 88 -5.69 -17.41 -13.93
CA ARG A 88 -6.40 -16.52 -14.87
C ARG A 88 -7.38 -15.61 -14.12
N VAL A 89 -7.07 -14.32 -14.09
CA VAL A 89 -7.92 -13.26 -13.51
C VAL A 89 -8.54 -12.39 -14.59
N SER A 90 -9.71 -11.84 -14.32
CA SER A 90 -10.41 -10.95 -15.27
C SER A 90 -9.88 -9.52 -15.16
N TRP A 91 -9.88 -8.80 -16.29
CA TRP A 91 -9.57 -7.36 -16.32
C TRP A 91 -10.42 -6.55 -15.35
N ARG A 92 -11.70 -6.92 -15.17
CA ARG A 92 -12.59 -6.26 -14.20
C ARG A 92 -12.06 -6.36 -12.77
N PHE A 93 -11.53 -7.52 -12.38
CA PHE A 93 -10.96 -7.71 -11.05
C PHE A 93 -9.65 -6.91 -10.87
N LEU A 94 -8.80 -6.88 -11.89
CA LEU A 94 -7.57 -6.07 -11.88
C LEU A 94 -7.89 -4.57 -11.78
N MET A 95 -8.85 -4.08 -12.57
CA MET A 95 -9.29 -2.68 -12.50
C MET A 95 -9.91 -2.34 -11.14
N LEU A 96 -10.71 -3.26 -10.56
CA LEU A 96 -11.29 -3.06 -9.24
C LEU A 96 -10.22 -2.96 -8.16
N THR A 97 -9.25 -3.88 -8.15
CA THR A 97 -8.16 -3.85 -7.16
C THR A 97 -7.27 -2.63 -7.34
N ALA A 98 -6.97 -2.21 -8.58
CA ALA A 98 -6.27 -0.96 -8.86
C ALA A 98 -7.06 0.28 -8.37
N LEU A 99 -8.38 0.31 -8.57
CA LEU A 99 -9.23 1.39 -8.08
C LEU A 99 -9.30 1.42 -6.55
N VAL A 100 -9.39 0.25 -5.90
CA VAL A 100 -9.42 0.14 -4.44
C VAL A 100 -8.09 0.58 -3.82
N ALA A 101 -6.96 0.22 -4.44
CA ALA A 101 -5.64 0.60 -3.94
C ALA A 101 -5.28 2.06 -4.27
N GLY A 102 -5.61 2.55 -5.47
CA GLY A 102 -5.19 3.88 -5.93
C GLY A 102 -6.22 4.98 -5.72
N GLY A 103 -7.51 4.66 -5.80
CA GLY A 103 -8.61 5.63 -5.66
C GLY A 103 -8.60 6.43 -4.36
N PRO A 104 -8.25 5.84 -3.20
CA PRO A 104 -8.09 6.59 -1.97
C PRO A 104 -7.04 7.70 -2.01
N THR A 105 -5.99 7.60 -2.85
CA THR A 105 -5.04 8.71 -3.09
C THR A 105 -5.76 9.95 -3.60
N PHE A 106 -6.64 9.77 -4.57
CA PHE A 106 -7.43 10.87 -5.14
C PHE A 106 -8.33 11.50 -4.08
N LEU A 107 -9.04 10.67 -3.30
CA LEU A 107 -9.89 11.15 -2.21
C LEU A 107 -9.07 11.88 -1.13
N GLY A 108 -7.91 11.33 -0.77
CA GLY A 108 -6.99 11.94 0.18
C GLY A 108 -6.52 13.32 -0.28
N THR A 109 -6.17 13.46 -1.56
CA THR A 109 -5.77 14.75 -2.15
C THR A 109 -6.89 15.77 -2.08
N LEU A 110 -8.13 15.37 -2.38
CA LEU A 110 -9.28 16.27 -2.26
C LEU A 110 -9.50 16.71 -0.81
N ILE A 111 -9.50 15.77 0.14
CA ILE A 111 -9.71 16.07 1.56
C ILE A 111 -8.57 16.94 2.12
N GLY A 112 -7.32 16.62 1.78
CA GLY A 112 -6.14 17.36 2.21
C GLY A 112 -6.10 18.77 1.63
N GLY A 113 -6.76 18.98 0.48
CA GLY A 113 -6.91 20.27 -0.16
C GLY A 113 -7.99 21.19 0.43
N TRP A 114 -8.67 20.81 1.51
CA TRP A 114 -9.70 21.66 2.13
C TRP A 114 -9.14 22.46 3.31
N TRP A 115 -8.28 21.86 4.14
CA TRP A 115 -7.65 22.52 5.28
C TRP A 115 -6.38 21.80 5.72
N VAL A 116 -5.52 22.51 6.45
CA VAL A 116 -4.32 21.95 7.06
C VAL A 116 -4.59 21.65 8.55
N ASN A 117 -4.49 20.39 8.97
CA ASN A 117 -4.69 19.96 10.35
C ASN A 117 -3.63 18.91 10.74
N LYS A 118 -2.64 19.33 11.52
CA LYS A 118 -1.50 18.48 11.93
C LYS A 118 -1.93 17.23 12.73
N PRO A 119 -2.81 17.31 13.75
CA PRO A 119 -3.30 16.11 14.43
C PRO A 119 -3.93 15.07 13.49
N PHE A 120 -4.73 15.53 12.52
CA PHE A 120 -5.36 14.66 11.54
C PHE A 120 -4.34 14.02 10.60
N GLU A 121 -3.35 14.78 10.13
CA GLU A 121 -2.22 14.28 9.34
C GLU A 121 -1.47 13.17 10.09
N MET A 122 -1.09 13.41 11.35
CA MET A 122 -0.40 12.42 12.19
C MET A 122 -1.23 11.16 12.40
N PHE A 123 -2.54 11.30 12.58
CA PHE A 123 -3.46 10.17 12.69
C PHE A 123 -3.49 9.33 11.40
N CYS A 124 -3.57 9.98 10.23
CA CYS A 124 -3.54 9.30 8.94
C CYS A 124 -2.21 8.59 8.68
N LEU A 125 -1.08 9.23 9.02
CA LEU A 125 0.25 8.61 8.95
C LEU A 125 0.36 7.39 9.87
N ALA A 126 -0.13 7.48 11.11
CA ALA A 126 -0.14 6.34 12.03
C ALA A 126 -1.01 5.18 11.51
N LEU A 127 -2.17 5.50 10.90
CA LEU A 127 -3.00 4.49 10.26
C LEU A 127 -2.28 3.81 9.10
N ALA A 128 -1.63 4.59 8.23
CA ALA A 128 -0.91 4.12 7.04
C ALA A 128 0.33 3.29 7.39
N SER A 129 1.12 3.70 8.38
CA SER A 129 2.23 2.88 8.89
C SER A 129 1.75 1.50 9.36
N GLY A 130 0.60 1.47 10.04
CA GLY A 130 0.00 0.20 10.45
C GLY A 130 -0.46 -0.68 9.30
N THR A 131 -0.91 -0.11 8.16
CA THR A 131 -1.33 -0.93 7.02
C THR A 131 -0.15 -1.50 6.25
N ILE A 132 0.95 -0.75 6.11
CA ILE A 132 2.19 -1.27 5.50
C ILE A 132 2.78 -2.41 6.32
N LEU A 133 2.79 -2.32 7.65
CA LEU A 133 3.24 -3.45 8.49
C LEU A 133 2.43 -4.73 8.24
N TYR A 134 1.11 -4.60 8.08
CA TYR A 134 0.25 -5.73 7.72
C TYR A 134 0.62 -6.32 6.35
N ILE A 135 0.74 -5.46 5.33
CA ILE A 135 1.03 -5.89 3.95
C ILE A 135 2.40 -6.53 3.83
N VAL A 136 3.43 -5.96 4.47
CA VAL A 136 4.78 -6.55 4.48
C VAL A 136 4.76 -7.92 5.13
N GLY A 137 4.03 -8.08 6.25
CA GLY A 137 3.84 -9.38 6.89
C GLY A 137 3.23 -10.42 5.95
N GLU A 138 2.23 -10.00 5.17
CA GLU A 138 1.53 -10.87 4.23
C GLU A 138 2.39 -11.23 3.00
N LEU A 139 3.17 -10.28 2.46
CA LEU A 139 4.11 -10.54 1.38
C LEU A 139 5.25 -11.47 1.82
N LEU A 140 5.73 -11.32 3.06
CA LEU A 140 6.69 -12.25 3.66
C LEU A 140 6.09 -13.64 3.82
N HIS A 141 4.84 -13.74 4.27
CA HIS A 141 4.14 -15.02 4.38
C HIS A 141 4.00 -15.70 3.01
N LEU A 142 3.59 -14.95 1.98
CA LEU A 142 3.49 -15.44 0.61
C LEU A 142 4.85 -15.90 0.07
N GLY A 143 5.92 -15.14 0.32
CA GLY A 143 7.28 -15.52 -0.05
C GLY A 143 7.71 -16.87 0.53
N ARG A 144 7.35 -17.14 1.80
CA ARG A 144 7.57 -18.45 2.43
C ARG A 144 6.76 -19.57 1.77
N GLN A 145 5.50 -19.31 1.43
CA GLN A 145 4.66 -20.30 0.73
C GLN A 145 5.23 -20.66 -0.65
N LEU A 146 5.82 -19.68 -1.35
CA LEU A 146 6.46 -19.86 -2.65
C LEU A 146 7.89 -20.42 -2.56
N LYS A 147 8.46 -20.58 -1.35
CA LYS A 147 9.86 -20.97 -1.10
C LYS A 147 10.89 -19.96 -1.64
N GLU A 148 10.51 -18.69 -1.74
CA GLU A 148 11.31 -17.58 -2.27
C GLU A 148 11.70 -16.57 -1.17
N GLU A 149 11.77 -17.03 0.08
CA GLU A 149 12.01 -16.18 1.26
C GLU A 149 13.33 -15.40 1.20
N ALA A 150 14.37 -15.99 0.62
CA ALA A 150 15.65 -15.32 0.39
C ALA A 150 15.52 -14.16 -0.61
N VAL A 151 14.79 -14.36 -1.71
CA VAL A 151 14.58 -13.34 -2.75
C VAL A 151 13.75 -12.19 -2.18
N VAL A 152 12.68 -12.48 -1.43
CA VAL A 152 11.87 -11.45 -0.77
C VAL A 152 12.70 -10.68 0.27
N GLY A 153 13.50 -11.38 1.07
CA GLY A 153 14.39 -10.77 2.06
C GLY A 153 15.44 -9.85 1.43
N ILE A 154 16.10 -10.29 0.35
CA ILE A 154 17.05 -9.48 -0.40
C ILE A 154 16.36 -8.26 -1.03
N GLY A 155 15.19 -8.46 -1.64
CA GLY A 155 14.42 -7.37 -2.24
C GLY A 155 14.05 -6.28 -1.23
N LEU A 156 13.60 -6.68 -0.03
CA LEU A 156 13.33 -5.75 1.07
C LEU A 156 14.58 -5.00 1.52
N LEU A 157 15.71 -5.70 1.65
CA LEU A 157 16.97 -5.12 2.08
C LEU A 157 17.52 -4.12 1.05
N VAL A 158 17.51 -4.49 -0.23
CA VAL A 158 17.88 -3.58 -1.33
C VAL A 158 16.95 -2.37 -1.37
N GLY A 159 15.63 -2.58 -1.31
CA GLY A 159 14.65 -1.50 -1.28
C GLY A 159 14.87 -0.53 -0.12
N PHE A 160 15.14 -1.05 1.08
CA PHE A 160 15.47 -0.25 2.26
C PHE A 160 16.71 0.63 2.03
N PHE A 161 17.80 0.07 1.52
CA PHE A 161 19.02 0.84 1.26
C PHE A 161 18.86 1.85 0.13
N VAL A 162 18.09 1.53 -0.92
CA VAL A 162 17.76 2.48 -1.99
C VAL A 162 16.95 3.66 -1.43
N ALA A 163 15.97 3.40 -0.56
CA ALA A 163 15.20 4.44 0.09
C ALA A 163 16.10 5.35 0.96
N MET A 164 16.94 4.76 1.81
CA MET A 164 17.90 5.50 2.65
C MET A 164 18.90 6.31 1.83
N ALA A 165 19.41 5.75 0.72
CA ALA A 165 20.33 6.44 -0.17
C ALA A 165 19.65 7.64 -0.87
N THR A 166 18.41 7.47 -1.31
CA THR A 166 17.63 8.55 -1.93
C THR A 166 17.42 9.69 -0.93
N GLU A 167 17.03 9.38 0.31
CA GLU A 167 16.88 10.38 1.36
C GLU A 167 18.20 11.10 1.66
N PHE A 168 19.30 10.35 1.77
CA PHE A 168 20.63 10.92 1.98
C PHE A 168 21.02 11.90 0.86
N VAL A 169 20.81 11.54 -0.40
CA VAL A 169 21.07 12.40 -1.56
C VAL A 169 20.22 13.68 -1.49
N LEU A 170 18.93 13.58 -1.15
CA LEU A 170 18.05 14.74 -1.01
C LEU A 170 18.49 15.69 0.12
N ILE A 171 18.96 15.14 1.24
CA ILE A 171 19.49 15.95 2.36
C ILE A 171 20.77 16.68 1.95
N VAL A 172 21.68 16.01 1.25
CA VAL A 172 22.94 16.62 0.78
C VAL A 172 22.67 17.67 -0.30
N ALA A 173 21.72 17.43 -1.21
CA ALA A 173 21.41 18.36 -2.30
C ALA A 173 20.64 19.62 -1.86
N LYS A 174 20.02 19.62 -0.67
CA LYS A 174 19.35 20.78 -0.08
C LYS A 174 20.29 21.69 0.74
N ARG A 175 21.55 21.30 0.94
CA ARG A 175 22.60 22.16 1.52
C ARG A 175 23.32 22.94 0.42
#